data_AF-A0A7W9X4U0-F1
#
_entry.id   AF-A0A7W9X4U0-F1
#
_cell.length_a   1.000
_cell.length_b   1.000
_cell.length_c   1.000
_cell.angle_alpha   90.00
_cell.angle_beta   90.00
_cell.angle_gamma   90.00
#
_symmetry.space_group_name_H-M   'P 1'
#
loop_
_entity.id
_entity.type
_entity.pdbx_description
1 polymer ?
#
loop_
_entity_poly.entity_id
_entity_poly.type
_entity_poly.pdbx_seq_one_letter_code
_entity_poly.pdbx_strand_id
1 'polypeptide(L)'
;MMKTKQYTQSILCGLALTGVSVCQAAGTYKTFTDEINCGKAKLSIQSTCARGDDDMSLNVCKPQKMTMSSAGAVRSAALPELNQGDIKSIKEEEGSVSELYVIRMGCAQVANANYAILYYSVGGGTAPYSEFWTAYDESGKLLDSKNFPLHGNALEKMYKKMKKVNSIMPE
;
A
#
# COMPACT_ATOMS: atom_id res chain seq x y z
N MET A 1 -30.35 0.09 -19.91
CA MET A 1 -30.96 0.35 -18.59
C MET A 1 -30.38 -0.65 -17.59
N MET A 2 -29.31 -0.29 -16.89
CA MET A 2 -28.67 -1.13 -15.87
C MET A 2 -29.42 -1.01 -14.55
N LYS A 3 -29.85 -2.14 -13.98
CA LYS A 3 -30.48 -2.21 -12.66
C LYS A 3 -29.40 -2.16 -11.57
N THR A 4 -29.37 -1.06 -10.83
CA THR A 4 -28.57 -0.90 -9.61
C THR A 4 -29.17 -1.80 -8.53
N LYS A 5 -28.45 -2.83 -8.09
CA LYS A 5 -28.81 -3.60 -6.88
C LYS A 5 -28.46 -2.76 -5.65
N GLN A 6 -29.47 -2.19 -4.99
CA GLN A 6 -29.34 -1.69 -3.62
C GLN A 6 -29.23 -2.90 -2.69
N TYR A 7 -28.07 -3.08 -2.06
CA TYR A 7 -27.92 -3.97 -0.92
C TYR A 7 -28.24 -3.17 0.34
N THR A 8 -29.45 -3.36 0.86
CA THR A 8 -29.83 -2.89 2.19
C THR A 8 -29.19 -3.84 3.20
N GLN A 9 -28.07 -3.45 3.82
CA GLN A 9 -27.50 -4.21 4.94
C GLN A 9 -28.17 -3.82 6.25
N SER A 10 -28.70 -4.83 6.93
CA SER A 10 -29.37 -4.76 8.21
C SER A 10 -28.41 -4.31 9.32
N ILE A 11 -28.80 -3.28 10.06
CA ILE A 11 -28.12 -2.81 11.28
C ILE A 11 -28.43 -3.81 12.40
N LEU A 12 -27.43 -4.57 12.85
CA LEU A 12 -27.50 -5.36 14.08
C LEU A 12 -26.94 -4.50 15.23
N CYS A 13 -27.83 -3.74 15.88
CA CYS A 13 -27.53 -3.12 17.18
C CYS A 13 -27.73 -4.17 18.28
N GLY A 14 -26.65 -4.64 18.90
CA GLY A 14 -26.72 -5.38 20.16
C GLY A 14 -27.12 -4.45 21.30
N LEU A 15 -28.26 -4.71 21.94
CA LEU A 15 -28.68 -4.01 23.15
C LEU A 15 -27.82 -4.48 24.34
N ALA A 16 -26.80 -3.69 24.70
CA ALA A 16 -26.19 -3.78 26.02
C ALA A 16 -27.02 -2.94 27.00
N LEU A 17 -27.55 -3.60 28.04
CA LEU A 17 -28.21 -3.00 29.20
C LEU A 17 -27.20 -2.23 30.05
N THR A 18 -26.68 -1.11 29.54
CA THR A 18 -26.13 0.06 30.27
C THR A 18 -25.65 1.09 29.23
N GLY A 19 -26.56 1.93 28.77
CA GLY A 19 -26.33 3.37 28.62
C GLY A 19 -25.31 3.93 27.62
N VAL A 20 -24.56 3.15 26.85
CA VAL A 20 -23.71 3.71 25.78
C VAL A 20 -23.81 2.86 24.52
N SER A 21 -24.71 3.27 23.61
CA SER A 21 -24.63 2.83 22.22
C SER A 21 -23.40 3.50 21.61
N VAL A 22 -22.26 2.82 21.64
CA VAL A 22 -21.12 3.20 20.80
C VAL A 22 -21.43 2.70 19.39
N CYS A 23 -22.28 3.44 18.68
CA CYS A 23 -22.30 3.36 17.23
C CYS A 23 -20.97 3.92 16.74
N GLN A 24 -19.99 3.06 16.49
CA GLN A 24 -18.83 3.45 15.69
C GLN A 24 -19.36 3.91 14.34
N ALA A 25 -19.23 5.21 14.06
CA ALA A 25 -19.42 5.72 12.73
C ALA A 25 -18.34 5.07 11.86
N ALA A 26 -18.71 4.08 11.06
CA ALA A 26 -17.83 3.54 10.05
C ALA A 26 -17.41 4.73 9.16
N GLY A 27 -16.16 5.18 9.28
CA GLY A 27 -15.66 6.30 8.51
C GLY A 27 -15.94 6.09 7.02
N THR A 28 -16.42 7.13 6.33
CA THR A 28 -16.73 7.04 4.91
C THR A 28 -15.45 6.73 4.12
N TYR A 29 -15.39 5.54 3.52
CA TYR A 29 -14.27 5.17 2.65
C TYR A 29 -14.17 6.12 1.46
N LYS A 30 -12.95 6.63 1.22
CA LYS A 30 -12.59 7.43 0.06
C LYS A 30 -11.53 6.70 -0.75
N THR A 31 -11.58 6.89 -2.08
CA THR A 31 -10.59 6.33 -2.99
C THR A 31 -9.62 7.41 -3.42
N PHE A 32 -8.33 7.10 -3.29
CA PHE A 32 -7.21 7.96 -3.66
C PHE A 32 -6.42 7.29 -4.78
N THR A 33 -5.77 8.10 -5.61
CA THR A 33 -4.89 7.62 -6.67
C THR A 33 -3.64 8.47 -6.67
N ASP A 34 -2.54 7.87 -6.21
CA ASP A 34 -1.24 8.51 -6.19
C ASP A 34 -0.39 8.02 -7.34
N GLU A 35 0.24 8.95 -8.06
CA GLU A 35 1.01 8.63 -9.26
C GLU A 35 2.41 9.23 -9.23
N ILE A 36 3.35 8.54 -9.88
CA ILE A 36 4.68 9.04 -10.25
C ILE A 36 5.06 8.57 -11.65
N ASN A 37 5.90 9.33 -12.33
CA ASN A 37 6.59 8.87 -13.53
C ASN A 37 7.92 8.24 -13.15
N CYS A 38 8.27 7.13 -13.80
CA CYS A 38 9.54 6.45 -13.65
C CYS A 38 10.10 6.07 -15.02
N GLY A 39 10.96 6.94 -15.56
CA GLY A 39 11.38 6.85 -16.95
C GLY A 39 10.19 6.99 -17.90
N LYS A 40 9.97 5.97 -18.74
CA LYS A 40 8.82 5.89 -19.65
C LYS A 40 7.58 5.27 -19.01
N ALA A 41 7.73 4.69 -17.81
CA ALA A 41 6.64 4.07 -17.08
C ALA A 41 5.91 5.11 -16.22
N LYS A 42 4.60 4.94 -16.06
CA LYS A 42 3.79 5.65 -15.07
C LYS A 42 3.30 4.64 -14.04
N LEU A 43 3.65 4.86 -12.77
CA LEU A 43 3.23 4.05 -11.64
C LEU A 43 2.06 4.75 -10.95
N SER A 44 1.03 3.98 -10.60
CA SER A 44 -0.16 4.43 -9.90
C SER A 44 -0.52 3.47 -8.77
N ILE A 45 -0.79 4.02 -7.59
CA ILE A 45 -1.28 3.28 -6.43
C ILE A 45 -2.69 3.80 -6.11
N GLN A 46 -3.65 2.87 -6.12
CA GLN A 46 -5.00 3.13 -5.70
C GLN A 46 -5.21 2.59 -4.28
N SER A 47 -5.61 3.50 -3.39
CA SER A 47 -5.94 3.20 -2.00
C SER A 47 -7.40 3.51 -1.75
N THR A 48 -8.09 2.68 -0.99
CA THR A 48 -9.45 2.96 -0.52
C THR A 48 -9.46 2.90 0.99
N CYS A 49 -9.54 4.06 1.64
CA CYS A 49 -9.34 4.19 3.09
C CYS A 49 -10.43 5.03 3.75
N ALA A 50 -10.78 4.67 4.97
CA ALA A 50 -11.54 5.48 5.90
C ALA A 50 -10.57 6.13 6.89
N ARG A 51 -10.84 7.40 7.26
CA ARG A 51 -10.02 8.12 8.25
C ARG A 51 -10.07 7.39 9.59
N GLY A 52 -8.95 7.36 10.31
CA GLY A 52 -8.90 6.94 11.72
C GLY A 52 -9.75 7.83 12.62
N ASP A 53 -9.94 7.40 13.86
CA ASP A 53 -10.81 8.09 14.84
C ASP A 53 -10.28 9.48 15.23
N ASP A 54 -8.97 9.67 15.16
CA ASP A 54 -8.28 10.94 15.42
C ASP A 54 -7.06 11.13 14.49
N ASP A 55 -6.37 12.26 14.65
CA ASP A 55 -5.22 12.67 13.82
C ASP A 55 -3.97 11.80 14.04
N MET A 56 -3.93 10.99 15.10
CA MET A 56 -2.82 10.10 15.43
C MET A 56 -3.11 8.64 15.10
N SER A 57 -4.39 8.31 14.90
CA SER A 57 -4.86 6.98 14.58
C SER A 57 -4.61 6.65 13.11
N LEU A 58 -4.24 5.40 12.85
CA LEU A 58 -4.10 4.89 11.49
C LEU A 58 -5.45 4.90 10.77
N ASN A 59 -5.42 5.19 9.48
CA ASN A 59 -6.56 5.01 8.59
C ASN A 59 -6.83 3.51 8.39
N VAL A 60 -8.10 3.17 8.18
CA VAL A 60 -8.52 1.80 7.84
C VAL A 60 -8.59 1.67 6.33
N CYS A 61 -7.68 0.90 5.74
CA CYS A 61 -7.59 0.74 4.29
C CYS A 61 -8.01 -0.65 3.83
N LYS A 62 -8.58 -0.72 2.63
CA LYS A 62 -8.72 -1.96 1.86
C LYS A 62 -7.39 -2.29 1.16
N PRO A 63 -7.17 -3.54 0.72
CA PRO A 63 -5.99 -3.89 -0.08
C PRO A 63 -5.80 -2.94 -1.26
N GLN A 64 -4.57 -2.47 -1.43
CA GLN A 64 -4.24 -1.51 -2.48
C GLN A 64 -4.08 -2.19 -3.83
N LYS A 65 -4.21 -1.40 -4.89
CA LYS A 65 -3.96 -1.85 -6.25
C LYS A 65 -2.83 -1.04 -6.87
N MET A 66 -1.86 -1.73 -7.46
CA MET A 66 -0.86 -1.11 -8.32
C MET A 66 -1.31 -1.16 -9.77
N THR A 67 -1.05 -0.10 -10.51
CA THR A 67 -1.01 -0.12 -11.97
C THR A 67 0.30 0.48 -12.45
N MET A 68 0.92 -0.16 -13.44
CA MET A 68 2.03 0.41 -14.16
C MET A 68 1.78 0.37 -15.67
N SER A 69 2.00 1.51 -16.32
CA SER A 69 1.82 1.65 -17.77
C SER A 69 3.10 2.12 -18.43
N SER A 70 3.54 1.42 -19.48
CA SER A 70 4.71 1.79 -20.27
C SER A 70 4.51 1.37 -21.73
N ALA A 71 4.84 2.25 -22.67
CA ALA A 71 4.77 1.98 -24.11
C ALA A 71 3.44 1.34 -24.61
N GLY A 72 2.31 1.76 -24.03
CA GLY A 72 0.98 1.24 -24.38
C GLY A 72 0.59 -0.09 -23.71
N ALA A 73 1.51 -0.75 -23.01
CA ALA A 73 1.20 -1.88 -22.14
C ALA A 73 0.80 -1.39 -20.74
N VAL A 74 -0.17 -2.09 -20.13
CA VAL A 74 -0.63 -1.82 -18.76
C VAL A 74 -0.60 -3.11 -17.96
N ARG A 75 0.06 -3.08 -16.81
CA ARG A 75 0.06 -4.14 -15.81
C ARG A 75 -0.68 -3.67 -14.57
N SER A 76 -1.54 -4.50 -14.00
CA SER A 76 -2.13 -4.28 -12.68
C SER A 76 -1.81 -5.44 -11.75
N ALA A 77 -1.64 -5.14 -10.46
CA ALA A 77 -1.45 -6.11 -9.40
C ALA A 77 -2.22 -5.71 -8.14
N ALA A 78 -2.72 -6.70 -7.40
CA ALA A 78 -3.14 -6.49 -6.02
C ALA A 78 -1.89 -6.40 -5.14
N LEU A 79 -1.92 -5.51 -4.14
CA LEU A 79 -0.82 -5.31 -3.21
C LEU A 79 -1.19 -5.86 -1.82
N PRO A 80 -0.20 -6.31 -1.04
CA PRO A 80 1.24 -6.37 -1.36
C PRO A 80 1.60 -7.45 -2.36
N GLU A 81 2.54 -7.13 -3.26
CA GLU A 81 3.14 -8.11 -4.16
C GLU A 81 4.59 -8.33 -3.73
N LEU A 82 4.87 -9.49 -3.14
CA LEU A 82 6.16 -9.83 -2.53
C LEU A 82 6.71 -11.15 -3.10
N ASN A 83 8.02 -11.32 -3.02
CA ASN A 83 8.68 -12.57 -3.42
C ASN A 83 8.43 -13.68 -2.39
N GLN A 84 8.55 -14.95 -2.79
CA GLN A 84 8.36 -16.07 -1.85
C GLN A 84 9.33 -16.02 -0.65
N GLY A 85 10.56 -15.55 -0.87
CA GLY A 85 11.53 -15.37 0.21
C GLY A 85 11.05 -14.35 1.25
N ASP A 86 10.55 -13.21 0.78
CA ASP A 86 10.06 -12.13 1.65
C ASP A 86 8.80 -12.55 2.41
N ILE A 87 7.86 -13.23 1.73
CA ILE A 87 6.65 -13.81 2.35
C ILE A 87 7.04 -14.80 3.46
N LYS A 88 8.05 -15.64 3.20
CA LYS A 88 8.53 -16.61 4.18
C LYS A 88 9.12 -15.90 5.41
N SER A 89 9.98 -14.90 5.21
CA SER A 89 10.58 -14.14 6.31
C SER A 89 9.54 -13.44 7.18
N ILE A 90 8.52 -12.79 6.57
CA ILE A 90 7.44 -12.14 7.32
C ILE A 90 6.69 -13.15 8.19
N LYS A 91 6.38 -14.33 7.65
CA LYS A 91 5.65 -15.37 8.39
C LYS A 91 6.47 -16.00 9.52
N GLU A 92 7.77 -16.16 9.32
CA GLU A 92 8.69 -16.68 10.36
C GLU A 92 8.78 -15.75 11.57
N GLU A 93 8.52 -14.46 11.38
CA GLU A 93 8.44 -13.45 12.43
C GLU A 93 7.02 -13.23 12.97
N GLU A 94 6.09 -14.14 12.67
CA GLU A 94 4.67 -14.07 13.06
C GLU A 94 3.90 -12.85 12.48
N GLY A 95 4.44 -12.20 11.45
CA GLY A 95 3.79 -11.11 10.74
C GLY A 95 2.78 -11.59 9.69
N SER A 96 1.92 -10.66 9.25
CA SER A 96 0.96 -10.92 8.17
C SER A 96 1.23 -10.05 6.95
N VAL A 97 1.40 -10.68 5.79
CA VAL A 97 1.57 -9.97 4.50
C VAL A 97 0.35 -9.10 4.18
N SER A 98 -0.85 -9.50 4.60
CA SER A 98 -2.07 -8.72 4.30
C SER A 98 -2.16 -7.40 5.07
N GLU A 99 -1.29 -7.19 6.05
CA GLU A 99 -1.27 -5.97 6.88
C GLU A 99 -0.28 -4.92 6.36
N LEU A 100 0.49 -5.25 5.33
CA LEU A 100 1.42 -4.31 4.71
C LEU A 100 0.67 -3.41 3.72
N TYR A 101 0.88 -2.11 3.85
CA TYR A 101 0.34 -1.10 2.94
C TYR A 101 1.46 -0.22 2.42
N VAL A 102 1.43 0.09 1.12
CA VAL A 102 2.29 1.09 0.52
C VAL A 102 1.98 2.44 1.15
N ILE A 103 2.99 3.04 1.78
CA ILE A 103 2.92 4.39 2.36
C ILE A 103 3.77 5.39 1.59
N ARG A 104 4.72 4.91 0.78
CA ARG A 104 5.57 5.74 -0.08
C ARG A 104 5.86 5.04 -1.41
N MET A 105 6.02 5.85 -2.46
CA MET A 105 6.45 5.39 -3.77
C MET A 105 7.57 6.28 -4.32
N GLY A 106 8.46 5.70 -5.12
CA GLY A 106 9.59 6.40 -5.70
C GLY A 106 10.04 5.81 -7.02
N CYS A 107 10.91 6.56 -7.70
CA CYS A 107 11.61 6.10 -8.87
C CYS A 107 13.11 6.27 -8.64
N ALA A 108 13.89 5.25 -9.02
CA ALA A 108 15.33 5.32 -9.01
C ALA A 108 15.90 4.97 -10.39
N GLN A 109 16.91 5.74 -10.82
CA GLN A 109 17.63 5.46 -12.05
C GLN A 109 19.00 4.87 -11.70
N VAL A 110 19.30 3.68 -12.21
CA VAL A 110 20.58 2.98 -11.98
C VAL A 110 21.04 2.35 -13.28
N ALA A 111 22.30 2.62 -13.67
CA ALA A 111 22.90 2.08 -14.88
C ALA A 111 22.00 2.19 -16.13
N ASN A 112 21.37 3.36 -16.30
CA ASN A 112 20.44 3.69 -17.39
C ASN A 112 19.08 2.95 -17.38
N ALA A 113 18.76 2.20 -16.34
CA ALA A 113 17.43 1.62 -16.13
C ALA A 113 16.68 2.38 -15.04
N ASN A 114 15.36 2.50 -15.19
CA ASN A 114 14.49 3.09 -14.18
C ASN A 114 13.74 2.00 -13.42
N TYR A 115 13.61 2.20 -12.11
CA TYR A 115 13.00 1.25 -11.19
C TYR A 115 11.98 1.95 -10.32
N ALA A 116 10.74 1.47 -10.39
CA ALA A 116 9.67 1.89 -9.51
C ALA A 116 9.84 1.18 -8.17
N ILE A 117 9.76 1.91 -7.06
CA ILE A 117 9.98 1.37 -5.72
C ILE A 117 8.78 1.69 -4.87
N LEU A 118 8.26 0.67 -4.21
CA LEU A 118 7.17 0.78 -3.25
C LEU A 118 7.70 0.44 -1.87
N TYR A 119 7.34 1.27 -0.91
CA TYR A 119 7.68 1.07 0.49
C TYR A 119 6.40 0.83 1.29
N TYR A 120 6.37 -0.30 1.96
CA TYR A 120 5.26 -0.79 2.75
C TYR A 120 5.51 -0.56 4.24
N SER A 121 4.43 -0.37 4.96
CA SER A 121 4.42 -0.38 6.42
C SER A 121 3.11 -0.96 6.94
N VAL A 122 3.14 -1.47 8.17
CA VAL A 122 1.93 -1.82 8.95
C VAL A 122 1.41 -0.65 9.79
N GLY A 123 2.10 0.51 9.78
CA GLY A 123 1.63 1.74 10.44
C GLY A 123 2.12 1.94 11.88
N GLY A 124 2.69 0.92 12.53
CA GLY A 124 3.22 1.02 13.88
C GLY A 124 3.97 -0.24 14.32
N GLY A 125 4.77 -0.12 15.38
CA GLY A 125 5.56 -1.22 15.95
C GLY A 125 7.02 -1.25 15.48
N THR A 126 7.85 -1.95 16.25
CA THR A 126 9.29 -2.14 15.99
C THR A 126 9.60 -3.55 15.48
N ALA A 127 8.57 -4.28 15.02
CA ALA A 127 8.75 -5.62 14.49
C ALA A 127 9.63 -5.56 13.22
N PRO A 128 10.51 -6.55 12.96
CA PRO A 128 11.41 -6.45 11.80
C PRO A 128 10.67 -6.47 10.45
N TYR A 129 9.46 -7.03 10.40
CA TYR A 129 8.55 -6.96 9.25
C TYR A 129 7.71 -5.67 9.15
N SER A 130 7.84 -4.72 10.08
CA SER A 130 6.98 -3.53 10.14
C SER A 130 7.18 -2.60 8.94
N GLU A 131 8.29 -2.75 8.23
CA GLU A 131 8.68 -1.99 7.05
C GLU A 131 9.25 -2.92 5.99
N PHE A 132 8.79 -2.78 4.75
CA PHE A 132 9.25 -3.60 3.64
C PHE A 132 9.37 -2.76 2.37
N TRP A 133 10.19 -3.16 1.41
CA TRP A 133 10.23 -2.48 0.11
C TRP A 133 10.35 -3.47 -1.05
N THR A 134 9.76 -3.09 -2.18
CA THR A 134 9.84 -3.85 -3.42
C THR A 134 10.22 -2.93 -4.56
N ALA A 135 10.94 -3.47 -5.55
CA ALA A 135 11.26 -2.77 -6.78
C ALA A 135 10.63 -3.45 -8.00
N TYR A 136 10.31 -2.65 -9.00
CA TYR A 136 9.74 -3.08 -10.27
C TYR A 136 10.55 -2.47 -11.42
N ASP A 137 10.79 -3.25 -12.49
CA ASP A 137 11.30 -2.70 -13.75
C ASP A 137 10.22 -1.88 -14.50
N GLU A 138 10.56 -1.18 -15.58
CA GLU A 138 9.59 -0.35 -16.34
C GLU A 138 8.38 -1.11 -16.92
N SER A 139 8.42 -2.44 -17.00
CA SER A 139 7.28 -3.27 -17.44
C SER A 139 6.32 -3.62 -16.30
N GLY A 140 6.75 -3.38 -15.05
CA GLY A 140 5.99 -3.70 -13.86
C GLY A 140 6.33 -5.05 -13.30
N LYS A 141 7.38 -5.73 -13.78
CA LYS A 141 7.79 -7.00 -13.21
C LYS A 141 8.43 -6.76 -11.84
N LEU A 142 7.94 -7.46 -10.82
CA LEU A 142 8.56 -7.47 -9.50
C LEU A 142 9.98 -8.02 -9.59
N LEU A 143 10.93 -7.30 -9.00
CA LEU A 143 12.32 -7.68 -8.93
C LEU A 143 12.62 -8.37 -7.60
N ASP A 144 13.50 -9.35 -7.65
CA ASP A 144 14.06 -9.95 -6.45
C ASP A 144 14.88 -8.88 -5.69
N SER A 145 14.50 -8.61 -4.45
CA SER A 145 15.14 -7.62 -3.58
C SER A 145 16.65 -7.87 -3.41
N LYS A 146 17.08 -9.14 -3.48
CA LYS A 146 18.49 -9.54 -3.41
C LYS A 146 19.30 -9.12 -4.63
N ASN A 147 18.66 -8.97 -5.78
CA ASN A 147 19.29 -8.66 -7.06
C ASN A 147 19.08 -7.21 -7.49
N PHE A 148 18.47 -6.38 -6.63
CA PHE A 148 18.20 -4.98 -6.92
C PHE A 148 19.45 -4.12 -6.71
N PRO A 149 19.90 -3.31 -7.68
CA PRO A 149 21.22 -2.66 -7.61
C PRO A 149 21.36 -1.50 -6.60
N LEU A 150 20.34 -1.24 -5.77
CA LEU A 150 20.40 -0.23 -4.70
C LEU A 150 20.30 -0.87 -3.34
N HIS A 151 21.32 -0.61 -2.53
CA HIS A 151 21.42 -1.09 -1.16
C HIS A 151 21.98 -0.01 -0.22
N GLY A 152 21.79 -0.20 1.08
CA GLY A 152 22.35 0.65 2.14
C GLY A 152 21.99 2.13 1.97
N ASN A 153 22.98 3.01 2.12
CA ASN A 153 22.81 4.47 2.14
C ASN A 153 22.10 5.04 0.89
N ALA A 154 22.23 4.39 -0.27
CA ALA A 154 21.58 4.84 -1.49
C ALA A 154 20.05 4.65 -1.40
N LEU A 155 19.61 3.52 -0.85
CA LEU A 155 18.20 3.23 -0.62
C LEU A 155 17.60 4.17 0.45
N GLU A 156 18.34 4.43 1.53
CA GLU A 156 17.89 5.35 2.59
C GLU A 156 17.75 6.80 2.09
N LYS A 157 18.71 7.29 1.30
CA LYS A 157 18.61 8.62 0.68
C LYS A 157 17.43 8.73 -0.26
N MET A 158 17.10 7.64 -0.95
CA MET A 158 15.95 7.61 -1.83
C MET A 158 14.65 7.61 -1.04
N TYR A 159 14.55 6.83 0.04
CA TYR A 159 13.38 6.81 0.92
C TYR A 159 12.96 8.22 1.36
N LYS A 160 13.93 9.05 1.75
CA LYS A 160 13.70 10.46 2.13
C LYS A 160 13.12 11.33 1.01
N LYS A 161 13.27 10.92 -0.25
CA LYS A 161 12.78 11.60 -1.46
C LYS A 161 11.53 10.95 -2.06
N MET A 162 11.07 9.82 -1.52
CA MET A 162 9.88 9.14 -2.01
C MET A 162 8.62 9.96 -1.72
N LYS A 163 7.71 9.97 -2.69
CA LYS A 163 6.40 10.59 -2.59
C LYS A 163 5.56 9.79 -1.58
N LYS A 164 4.85 10.50 -0.68
CA LYS A 164 3.85 9.88 0.20
C LYS A 164 2.69 9.32 -0.62
N VAL A 165 2.11 8.22 -0.14
CA VAL A 165 0.89 7.61 -0.67
C VAL A 165 -0.22 7.77 0.34
N ASN A 166 -1.40 8.22 -0.10
CA ASN A 166 -2.59 8.26 0.73
C ASN A 166 -2.95 6.81 1.08
N SER A 167 -2.83 6.46 2.35
CA SER A 167 -2.81 5.06 2.82
C SER A 167 -3.16 5.01 4.31
N ILE A 168 -2.66 4.01 5.02
CA ILE A 168 -2.88 3.81 6.46
C ILE A 168 -2.34 4.95 7.33
N MET A 169 -1.38 5.73 6.84
CA MET A 169 -0.84 6.87 7.59
C MET A 169 -1.84 8.03 7.52
N PRO A 170 -2.18 8.67 8.65
CA PRO A 170 -2.98 9.90 8.64
C PRO A 170 -2.28 11.01 7.84
N GLU A 171 -3.07 11.87 7.21
CA GLU A 171 -2.58 13.00 6.40
C GLU A 171 -1.94 14.10 7.24
#